data_AF-A0AAU6YRE9-F1
#
_entry.id   AF-A0AAU6YRE9-F1
#
_cell.length_a   1.000
_cell.length_b   1.000
_cell.length_c   1.000
_cell.angle_alpha   90.00
_cell.angle_beta   90.00
_cell.angle_gamma   90.00
#
_symmetry.space_group_name_H-M   'P 1'
#
loop_
_entity.id
_entity.type
_entity.pdbx_description
1 polymer ?
#
loop_
_entity_poly.entity_id
_entity_poly.type
_entity_poly.pdbx_seq_one_letter_code
_entity_poly.pdbx_strand_id
1 'polypeptide(L)'
;MASYWPEFGVHGKERLTVRQALSHQAGVPGLAGGLALEEFPTPEAARRLAAAAPLWRPGSAFGYHALTMGILMEELCRRVAGRSLQELYDARLRRPSAGGIGSADGLARAYAAATTGVDGLPAVRVPATIAMMAEEQVWGLDRCSGKDDAFAVVFMKPQPGRDFGSYLAFGHEGANAALGYADPGYGIGFGYVPRRSEEGRTEGRAQRLSAAVRKACAASG
;
A
#
# COMPACT_ATOMS: atom_id res chain seq x y z
N MET A 1 4.88 17.43 -2.08
CA MET A 1 6.05 16.66 -1.61
C MET A 1 7.13 17.61 -1.10
N ALA A 2 7.61 18.53 -1.94
CA ALA A 2 8.68 19.48 -1.59
C ALA A 2 8.40 20.35 -0.35
N SER A 3 7.14 20.65 -0.03
CA SER A 3 6.78 21.38 1.20
C SER A 3 7.15 20.65 2.49
N TYR A 4 7.20 19.31 2.46
CA TYR A 4 7.60 18.49 3.61
C TYR A 4 9.04 18.01 3.48
N TRP A 5 9.48 17.74 2.24
CA TRP A 5 10.81 17.24 1.93
C TRP A 5 11.43 18.06 0.78
N PRO A 6 11.99 19.26 1.08
CA PRO A 6 12.50 20.19 0.07
C PRO A 6 13.54 19.58 -0.87
N GLU A 7 14.43 18.74 -0.34
CA GLU A 7 15.50 18.05 -1.08
C GLU A 7 14.93 17.11 -2.15
N PHE A 8 13.72 16.60 -1.96
CA PHE A 8 13.03 15.79 -2.96
C PHE A 8 12.57 16.62 -4.17
N GLY A 9 12.52 17.95 -4.09
CA GLY A 9 12.01 18.84 -5.13
C GLY A 9 12.89 18.96 -6.38
N VAL A 10 14.04 18.30 -6.45
CA VAL A 10 14.97 18.40 -7.59
C VAL A 10 14.56 17.53 -8.78
N HIS A 11 15.13 17.79 -9.97
CA HIS A 11 14.90 17.01 -11.20
C HIS A 11 13.43 16.97 -11.66
N GLY A 12 12.70 18.09 -11.56
CA GLY A 12 11.32 18.19 -12.02
C GLY A 12 10.28 17.61 -11.04
N LYS A 13 10.68 17.32 -9.80
CA LYS A 13 9.83 16.75 -8.74
C LYS A 13 9.20 17.82 -7.83
N GLU A 14 9.47 19.11 -8.05
CA GLU A 14 9.04 20.22 -7.20
C GLU A 14 7.50 20.36 -7.08
N ARG A 15 6.77 20.02 -8.16
CA ARG A 15 5.30 20.07 -8.18
C ARG A 15 4.63 18.74 -7.78
N LEU A 16 5.42 17.69 -7.50
CA LEU A 16 4.87 16.39 -7.16
C LEU A 16 4.10 16.46 -5.83
N THR A 17 2.85 16.01 -5.84
CA THR A 17 2.04 15.93 -4.62
C THR A 17 2.41 14.69 -3.79
N VAL A 18 2.09 14.69 -2.49
CA VAL A 18 2.27 13.49 -1.64
C VAL A 18 1.43 12.33 -2.18
N ARG A 19 0.20 12.61 -2.60
CA ARG A 19 -0.73 11.65 -3.19
C ARG A 19 -0.16 10.98 -4.45
N GLN A 20 0.47 11.74 -5.35
CA GLN A 20 1.15 11.19 -6.53
C GLN A 20 2.39 10.36 -6.14
N ALA A 21 3.20 10.83 -5.19
CA ALA A 21 4.37 10.08 -4.73
C ALA A 21 3.96 8.72 -4.14
N LEU A 22 2.93 8.72 -3.31
CA LEU A 22 2.40 7.52 -2.65
C LEU A 22 1.47 6.68 -3.53
N SER A 23 1.21 7.07 -4.78
CA SER A 23 0.49 6.26 -5.78
C SER A 23 1.40 5.89 -6.96
N HIS A 24 2.70 5.73 -6.69
CA HIS A 24 3.69 5.24 -7.66
C HIS A 24 4.00 6.15 -8.86
N GLN A 25 3.67 7.44 -8.78
CA GLN A 25 3.85 8.37 -9.90
C GLN A 25 5.15 9.20 -9.82
N ALA A 26 6.01 8.96 -8.82
CA ALA A 26 7.21 9.77 -8.59
C ALA A 26 8.33 9.55 -9.61
N GLY A 27 8.32 8.43 -10.34
CA GLY A 27 9.36 8.12 -11.32
C GLY A 27 10.64 7.54 -10.73
N VAL A 28 10.66 7.12 -9.47
CA VAL A 28 11.86 6.60 -8.79
C VAL A 28 11.63 5.19 -8.23
N PRO A 29 11.22 4.20 -9.06
CA PRO A 29 10.91 2.85 -8.59
C PRO A 29 12.15 2.08 -8.10
N GLY A 30 13.34 2.55 -8.47
CA GLY A 30 14.64 2.02 -8.01
C GLY A 30 15.72 3.10 -8.11
N LEU A 31 16.90 2.81 -7.54
CA LEU A 31 18.06 3.70 -7.57
C LEU A 31 19.16 3.14 -8.47
N ALA A 32 19.87 4.03 -9.15
CA ALA A 32 21.11 3.67 -9.85
C ALA A 32 22.13 3.11 -8.84
N GLY A 33 22.81 2.03 -9.24
CA GLY A 33 23.71 1.27 -8.36
C GLY A 33 23.02 0.31 -7.39
N GLY A 34 21.68 0.24 -7.41
CA GLY A 34 20.90 -0.60 -6.49
C GLY A 34 20.86 -0.05 -5.06
N LEU A 35 20.15 -0.75 -4.21
CA LEU A 35 20.13 -0.54 -2.76
C LEU A 35 20.25 -1.91 -2.10
N ALA A 36 21.22 -2.06 -1.20
CA ALA A 36 21.32 -3.26 -0.37
C ALA A 36 20.15 -3.29 0.63
N LEU A 37 19.71 -4.49 1.05
CA LEU A 37 18.57 -4.63 1.95
C LEU A 37 18.79 -3.89 3.28
N GLU A 38 20.03 -3.80 3.72
CA GLU A 38 20.46 -3.15 4.96
C GLU A 38 20.38 -1.62 4.87
N GLU A 39 20.37 -1.06 3.66
CA GLU A 39 20.20 0.38 3.44
C GLU A 39 18.73 0.80 3.57
N PHE A 40 17.78 -0.13 3.67
CA PHE A 40 16.35 0.17 3.80
C PHE A 40 15.88 0.14 5.26
N PRO A 41 15.19 1.19 5.76
CA PRO A 41 15.07 2.55 5.24
C PRO A 41 15.98 3.52 6.03
N THR A 42 17.22 3.70 5.58
CA THR A 42 18.21 4.59 6.21
C THR A 42 18.07 6.04 5.72
N PRO A 43 18.55 7.04 6.50
CA PRO A 43 18.63 8.43 6.04
C PRO A 43 19.42 8.60 4.74
N GLU A 44 20.46 7.77 4.52
CA GLU A 44 21.24 7.79 3.29
C GLU A 44 20.42 7.31 2.09
N ALA A 45 19.63 6.25 2.24
CA ALA A 45 18.72 5.79 1.18
C ALA A 45 17.67 6.86 0.84
N ALA A 46 17.15 7.59 1.84
CA ALA A 46 16.27 8.74 1.61
C ALA A 46 16.99 9.85 0.81
N ARG A 47 18.21 10.23 1.21
CA ARG A 47 19.01 11.25 0.51
C ARG A 47 19.26 10.87 -0.95
N ARG A 48 19.65 9.62 -1.21
CA ARG A 48 19.87 9.10 -2.57
C ARG A 48 18.57 9.12 -3.40
N LEU A 49 17.44 8.75 -2.79
CA LEU A 49 16.13 8.79 -3.44
C LEU A 49 15.66 10.20 -3.79
N ALA A 50 15.85 11.17 -2.90
CA ALA A 50 15.54 12.57 -3.17
C ALA A 50 16.34 13.14 -4.35
N ALA A 51 17.63 12.82 -4.39
CA ALA A 51 18.54 13.24 -5.45
C ALA A 51 18.37 12.48 -6.78
N ALA A 52 17.60 11.39 -6.82
CA ALA A 52 17.43 10.61 -8.04
C ALA A 52 16.64 11.39 -9.11
N ALA A 53 17.14 11.33 -10.34
CA ALA A 53 16.38 11.77 -11.51
C ALA A 53 15.26 10.76 -11.80
N PRO A 54 14.01 11.21 -12.01
CA PRO A 54 12.91 10.30 -12.28
C PRO A 54 13.01 9.70 -13.69
N LEU A 55 12.62 8.43 -13.84
CA LEU A 55 12.59 7.69 -15.11
C LEU A 55 11.50 8.19 -16.08
N TRP A 56 10.54 8.96 -15.58
CA TRP A 56 9.49 9.60 -16.36
C TRP A 56 9.12 10.94 -15.73
N ARG A 57 8.41 11.80 -16.47
CA ARG A 57 7.91 13.07 -15.92
C ARG A 57 6.99 12.77 -14.73
N PRO A 58 7.28 13.23 -13.50
CA PRO A 58 6.47 12.90 -12.34
C PRO A 58 4.98 13.26 -12.53
N GLY A 59 4.08 12.35 -12.13
CA GLY A 59 2.64 12.51 -12.34
C GLY A 59 2.11 12.26 -13.76
N SER A 60 2.97 11.96 -14.75
CA SER A 60 2.53 11.63 -16.11
C SER A 60 2.35 10.14 -16.39
N ALA A 61 2.90 9.30 -15.52
CA ALA A 61 2.84 7.85 -15.57
C ALA A 61 3.10 7.29 -14.16
N PHE A 62 2.95 5.98 -14.01
CA PHE A 62 3.29 5.28 -12.78
C PHE A 62 4.05 3.98 -13.08
N GLY A 63 4.71 3.48 -12.04
CA GLY A 63 5.37 2.18 -12.06
C GLY A 63 5.70 1.76 -10.65
N TYR A 64 5.48 0.50 -10.30
CA TYR A 64 5.53 0.02 -8.93
C TYR A 64 6.87 0.28 -8.24
N HIS A 65 6.82 1.02 -7.12
CA HIS A 65 7.97 1.39 -6.29
C HIS A 65 8.19 0.33 -5.20
N ALA A 66 8.51 -0.90 -5.60
CA ALA A 66 8.49 -2.07 -4.71
C ALA A 66 9.26 -1.88 -3.40
N LEU A 67 10.45 -1.28 -3.47
CA LEU A 67 11.29 -1.01 -2.30
C LEU A 67 11.30 0.48 -1.93
N THR A 68 11.38 1.37 -2.92
CA THR A 68 11.50 2.81 -2.68
C THR A 68 10.23 3.42 -2.07
N MET A 69 9.06 2.77 -2.17
CA MET A 69 7.85 3.20 -1.46
C MET A 69 8.06 3.19 0.06
N GLY A 70 8.79 2.19 0.59
CA GLY A 70 9.12 2.12 2.02
C GLY A 70 9.94 3.33 2.48
N ILE A 71 10.92 3.76 1.68
CA ILE A 71 11.74 4.96 1.95
C ILE A 71 10.87 6.22 1.92
N LEU A 72 10.01 6.36 0.89
CA LEU A 72 9.11 7.52 0.77
C LEU A 72 8.21 7.67 2.00
N MET A 73 7.60 6.56 2.44
CA MET A 73 6.72 6.56 3.61
C MET A 73 7.49 6.83 4.90
N GLU A 74 8.63 6.17 5.11
CA GLU A 74 9.47 6.36 6.30
C GLU A 74 9.91 7.81 6.46
N GLU A 75 10.46 8.41 5.39
CA GLU A 75 10.97 9.78 5.46
C GLU A 75 9.84 10.79 5.67
N LEU A 76 8.68 10.59 5.04
CA LEU A 76 7.50 11.42 5.29
C LEU A 76 7.02 11.31 6.74
N CYS A 77 7.00 10.11 7.32
CA CYS A 77 6.66 9.92 8.73
C CYS A 77 7.63 10.68 9.65
N ARG A 78 8.94 10.57 9.40
CA ARG A 78 9.95 11.30 10.19
C ARG A 78 9.78 12.80 10.09
N ARG A 79 9.57 13.34 8.89
CA ARG A 79 9.46 14.79 8.66
C ARG A 79 8.15 15.39 9.18
N VAL A 80 7.03 14.66 9.08
CA VAL A 80 5.71 15.18 9.47
C VAL A 80 5.38 14.90 10.92
N ALA A 81 5.75 13.72 11.43
CA ALA A 81 5.36 13.26 12.78
C ALA A 81 6.53 13.19 13.78
N GLY A 82 7.77 13.44 13.34
CA GLY A 82 8.96 13.33 14.17
C GLY A 82 9.27 11.89 14.64
N ARG A 83 8.65 10.88 14.02
CA ARG A 83 8.68 9.46 14.44
C ARG A 83 8.82 8.55 13.23
N SER A 84 9.43 7.39 13.43
CA SER A 84 9.54 6.38 12.35
C SER A 84 8.18 5.78 12.01
N LEU A 85 8.06 5.20 10.81
CA LEU A 85 6.86 4.47 10.40
C LEU A 85 6.59 3.30 11.35
N GLN A 86 7.63 2.59 11.78
CA GLN A 86 7.52 1.46 12.70
C GLN A 86 7.03 1.90 14.08
N GLU A 87 7.53 3.01 14.62
CA GLU A 87 7.04 3.56 15.89
C GLU A 87 5.55 3.95 15.82
N LEU A 88 5.14 4.54 14.70
CA LEU A 88 3.74 4.90 14.47
C LEU A 88 2.85 3.67 14.31
N TYR A 89 3.29 2.68 13.54
CA TYR A 89 2.61 1.41 13.37
C TYR A 89 2.42 0.69 14.71
N ASP A 90 3.49 0.58 15.50
CA ASP A 90 3.48 -0.07 16.81
C ASP A 90 2.53 0.60 17.78
N ALA A 91 2.54 1.94 17.82
CA ALA A 91 1.71 2.71 18.73
C ALA A 91 0.24 2.74 18.33
N ARG A 92 -0.08 2.67 17.02
CA ARG A 92 -1.43 2.99 16.51
C ARG A 92 -2.16 1.84 15.83
N LEU A 93 -1.48 0.75 15.44
CA LEU A 93 -2.06 -0.34 14.65
C LEU A 93 -1.70 -1.72 15.19
N ARG A 94 -0.44 -1.99 15.54
CA ARG A 94 -0.01 -3.32 15.99
C ARG A 94 -0.76 -3.80 17.23
N ARG A 95 -0.90 -2.93 18.23
CA ARG A 95 -1.65 -3.24 19.46
C ARG A 95 -3.14 -3.51 19.21
N PRO A 96 -3.88 -2.64 18.49
CA PRO A 96 -5.26 -2.93 18.07
C PRO A 96 -5.43 -4.23 17.27
N SER A 97 -4.41 -4.65 16.52
CA SER A 97 -4.44 -5.90 15.71
C SER A 97 -4.09 -7.18 16.48
N ALA A 98 -3.84 -7.12 17.80
CA ALA A 98 -3.52 -8.27 18.66
C ALA A 98 -2.30 -9.12 18.23
N GLY A 99 -1.30 -8.55 17.55
CA GLY A 99 -0.07 -9.28 17.21
C GLY A 99 0.59 -8.91 15.87
N GLY A 100 -0.06 -8.08 15.05
CA GLY A 100 0.51 -7.58 13.80
C GLY A 100 0.30 -8.49 12.58
N ILE A 101 0.86 -8.08 11.43
CA ILE A 101 0.63 -8.64 10.09
C ILE A 101 1.36 -9.97 9.78
N GLY A 102 1.87 -10.68 10.79
CA GLY A 102 2.66 -11.90 10.61
C GLY A 102 1.85 -13.18 10.31
N SER A 103 0.51 -13.11 10.42
CA SER A 103 -0.40 -14.21 10.16
C SER A 103 -1.61 -13.74 9.34
N ALA A 104 -2.33 -14.67 8.72
CA ALA A 104 -3.55 -14.36 7.97
C ALA A 104 -4.61 -13.69 8.87
N ASP A 105 -4.80 -14.20 10.08
CA ASP A 105 -5.74 -13.64 11.07
C ASP A 105 -5.31 -12.23 11.53
N GLY A 106 -4.03 -12.05 11.88
CA GLY A 106 -3.51 -10.74 12.30
C GLY A 106 -3.60 -9.68 11.18
N LEU A 107 -3.37 -10.10 9.93
CA LEU A 107 -3.54 -9.23 8.76
C LEU A 107 -5.01 -8.84 8.55
N ALA A 108 -5.94 -9.80 8.61
CA ALA A 108 -7.37 -9.54 8.49
C ALA A 108 -7.86 -8.58 9.60
N ARG A 109 -7.44 -8.83 10.85
CA ARG A 109 -7.75 -8.00 12.00
C ARG A 109 -7.19 -6.59 11.88
N ALA A 110 -6.00 -6.41 11.33
CA ALA A 110 -5.43 -5.08 11.08
C ALA A 110 -6.28 -4.27 10.09
N TYR A 111 -6.74 -4.89 9.00
CA TYR A 111 -7.62 -4.23 8.02
C TYR A 111 -9.02 -3.95 8.59
N ALA A 112 -9.60 -4.90 9.33
CA ALA A 112 -10.88 -4.70 10.02
C ALA A 112 -10.79 -3.56 11.06
N ALA A 113 -9.77 -3.57 11.92
CA ALA A 113 -9.54 -2.51 12.89
C ALA A 113 -9.40 -1.12 12.24
N ALA A 114 -8.80 -1.05 11.04
CA ALA A 114 -8.66 0.21 10.32
C ALA A 114 -9.96 0.72 9.68
N THR A 115 -10.94 -0.15 9.41
CA THR A 115 -12.09 0.19 8.55
C THR A 115 -13.46 -0.06 9.15
N THR A 116 -13.73 -1.27 9.64
CA THR A 116 -15.05 -1.70 10.13
C THR A 116 -15.12 -1.76 11.65
N GLY A 117 -13.97 -1.87 12.32
CA GLY A 117 -13.88 -2.30 13.71
C GLY A 117 -13.62 -3.81 13.81
N VAL A 118 -13.17 -4.24 14.99
CA VAL A 118 -12.82 -5.64 15.28
C VAL A 118 -13.02 -5.94 16.77
N ASP A 119 -13.50 -7.13 17.11
CA ASP A 119 -13.76 -7.58 18.50
C ASP A 119 -14.60 -6.59 19.35
N GLY A 120 -15.61 -5.96 18.75
CA GLY A 120 -16.45 -4.97 19.43
C GLY A 120 -15.82 -3.59 19.61
N LEU A 121 -14.58 -3.39 19.15
CA LEU A 121 -13.95 -2.07 19.05
C LEU A 121 -14.35 -1.39 17.74
N PRO A 122 -14.64 -0.07 17.76
CA PRO A 122 -14.92 0.67 16.54
C PRO A 122 -13.68 0.79 15.66
N ALA A 123 -13.88 1.15 14.39
CA ALA A 123 -12.79 1.43 13.48
C ALA A 123 -11.88 2.55 14.04
N VAL A 124 -10.56 2.36 13.91
CA VAL A 124 -9.54 3.34 14.31
C VAL A 124 -9.58 4.59 13.43
N ARG A 125 -10.19 4.50 12.24
CA ARG A 125 -10.30 5.61 11.27
C ARG A 125 -11.73 6.01 11.06
N VAL A 126 -11.91 7.31 10.90
CA VAL A 126 -13.20 7.89 10.52
C VAL A 126 -13.52 7.57 9.05
N PRO A 127 -14.80 7.47 8.67
CA PRO A 127 -15.22 7.12 7.31
C PRO A 127 -14.58 7.98 6.21
N ALA A 128 -14.43 9.28 6.44
CA ALA A 128 -13.78 10.18 5.48
C ALA A 128 -12.34 9.77 5.17
N THR A 129 -11.58 9.32 6.17
CA THR A 129 -10.20 8.85 5.97
C THR A 129 -10.17 7.53 5.21
N ILE A 130 -11.10 6.63 5.48
CA ILE A 130 -11.22 5.35 4.76
C ILE A 130 -11.53 5.62 3.28
N ALA A 131 -12.47 6.52 3.00
CA ALA A 131 -12.81 6.92 1.63
C ALA A 131 -11.59 7.52 0.89
N MET A 132 -10.83 8.40 1.54
CA MET A 132 -9.59 8.94 0.95
C MET A 132 -8.52 7.85 0.70
N MET A 133 -8.42 6.84 1.58
CA MET A 133 -7.51 5.71 1.39
C MET A 133 -7.96 4.75 0.29
N ALA A 134 -9.26 4.66 0.03
CA ALA A 134 -9.86 3.80 -0.99
C ALA A 134 -9.96 4.44 -2.38
N GLU A 135 -9.77 5.76 -2.47
CA GLU A 135 -9.88 6.55 -3.70
C GLU A 135 -8.77 6.18 -4.69
N GLU A 136 -9.16 5.67 -5.86
CA GLU A 136 -8.23 5.37 -6.95
C GLU A 136 -7.48 6.63 -7.39
N GLN A 137 -6.17 6.51 -7.51
CA GLN A 137 -5.26 7.59 -7.94
C GLN A 137 -4.75 7.36 -9.35
N VAL A 138 -4.52 6.10 -9.72
CA VAL A 138 -4.05 5.69 -11.04
C VAL A 138 -4.60 4.32 -11.38
N TRP A 139 -4.85 4.13 -12.68
CA TRP A 139 -5.14 2.85 -13.32
C TRP A 139 -4.50 2.85 -14.72
N GLY A 140 -4.02 1.68 -15.15
CA GLY A 140 -3.50 1.45 -16.50
C GLY A 140 -2.15 0.73 -16.48
N LEU A 141 -1.34 0.95 -17.52
CA LEU A 141 -0.06 0.25 -17.68
C LEU A 141 0.96 0.69 -16.63
N ASP A 142 1.35 -0.23 -15.75
CA ASP A 142 2.48 -0.07 -14.85
C ASP A 142 3.78 -0.29 -15.61
N ARG A 143 4.64 0.75 -15.64
CA ARG A 143 5.90 0.71 -16.39
C ARG A 143 6.96 -0.24 -15.81
N CYS A 144 6.81 -0.66 -14.57
CA CYS A 144 7.73 -1.62 -13.92
C CYS A 144 7.26 -3.05 -14.11
N SER A 145 5.96 -3.32 -13.98
CA SER A 145 5.41 -4.68 -14.12
C SER A 145 5.09 -5.07 -15.57
N GLY A 146 4.89 -4.07 -16.45
CA GLY A 146 4.45 -4.27 -17.84
C GLY A 146 3.00 -4.76 -17.95
N LYS A 147 2.23 -4.70 -16.85
CA LYS A 147 0.84 -5.14 -16.77
C LYS A 147 -0.03 -3.99 -16.30
N ASP A 148 -1.33 -4.11 -16.52
CA ASP A 148 -2.27 -3.17 -15.92
C ASP A 148 -2.32 -3.37 -14.40
N ASP A 149 -2.23 -2.26 -13.67
CA ASP A 149 -2.34 -2.16 -12.23
C ASP A 149 -3.13 -0.90 -11.85
N ALA A 150 -3.60 -0.86 -10.61
CA ALA A 150 -4.34 0.27 -10.06
C ALA A 150 -3.99 0.50 -8.61
N PHE A 151 -3.87 1.76 -8.23
CA PHE A 151 -3.44 2.16 -6.90
C PHE A 151 -4.26 3.33 -6.37
N ALA A 152 -4.60 3.25 -5.09
CA ALA A 152 -4.95 4.39 -4.27
C ALA A 152 -3.67 5.02 -3.68
N VAL A 153 -3.79 5.78 -2.59
CA VAL A 153 -2.63 6.20 -1.81
C VAL A 153 -2.07 4.98 -1.07
N VAL A 154 -0.90 4.50 -1.49
CA VAL A 154 -0.16 3.29 -1.03
C VAL A 154 -0.82 1.97 -1.41
N PHE A 155 -2.14 1.87 -1.32
CA PHE A 155 -2.86 0.61 -1.49
C PHE A 155 -3.09 0.25 -2.95
N MET A 156 -3.02 -1.04 -3.27
CA MET A 156 -3.55 -1.61 -4.50
C MET A 156 -5.08 -1.53 -4.52
N LYS A 157 -5.64 -1.39 -5.72
CA LYS A 157 -7.08 -1.45 -6.01
C LYS A 157 -7.42 -2.72 -6.79
N PRO A 158 -8.64 -3.28 -6.63
CA PRO A 158 -9.10 -4.37 -7.49
C PRO A 158 -9.20 -3.92 -8.94
N GLN A 159 -8.85 -4.82 -9.86
CA GLN A 159 -8.90 -4.59 -11.30
C GLN A 159 -9.01 -5.97 -12.01
N PRO A 160 -9.38 -6.06 -13.31
CA PRO A 160 -9.64 -7.35 -13.96
C PRO A 160 -8.54 -8.42 -13.79
N GLY A 161 -7.26 -8.01 -13.86
CA GLY A 161 -6.10 -8.87 -13.64
C GLY A 161 -5.68 -9.05 -12.18
N ARG A 162 -6.43 -8.49 -11.22
CA ARG A 162 -6.26 -8.68 -9.77
C ARG A 162 -7.57 -8.41 -9.03
N ASP A 163 -8.59 -9.26 -9.23
CA ASP A 163 -9.89 -9.12 -8.55
C ASP A 163 -9.85 -9.72 -7.14
N PHE A 164 -9.52 -8.89 -6.15
CA PHE A 164 -9.52 -9.29 -4.74
C PHE A 164 -10.68 -8.70 -3.93
N GLY A 165 -11.52 -7.84 -4.49
CA GLY A 165 -12.46 -7.04 -3.71
C GLY A 165 -13.45 -6.25 -4.56
N SER A 166 -14.42 -5.59 -3.92
CA SER A 166 -15.32 -4.62 -4.56
C SER A 166 -14.55 -3.39 -5.03
N TYR A 167 -15.19 -2.51 -5.81
CA TYR A 167 -14.59 -1.23 -6.22
C TYR A 167 -14.20 -0.32 -5.04
N LEU A 168 -14.74 -0.55 -3.83
CA LEU A 168 -14.37 0.16 -2.61
C LEU A 168 -13.18 -0.48 -1.87
N ALA A 169 -12.79 -1.70 -2.23
CA ALA A 169 -11.71 -2.41 -1.54
C ALA A 169 -10.36 -1.74 -1.79
N PHE A 170 -9.48 -1.85 -0.79
CA PHE A 170 -8.09 -1.40 -0.88
C PHE A 170 -7.22 -2.27 0.02
N GLY A 171 -6.03 -2.60 -0.45
CA GLY A 171 -5.13 -3.48 0.28
C GLY A 171 -3.79 -3.62 -0.41
N HIS A 172 -3.11 -4.74 -0.20
CA HIS A 172 -1.83 -5.00 -0.84
C HIS A 172 -1.57 -6.50 -0.99
N GLU A 173 -1.00 -6.89 -2.13
CA GLU A 173 -0.50 -8.25 -2.40
C GLU A 173 1.02 -8.31 -2.20
N GLY A 174 1.51 -9.37 -1.55
CA GLY A 174 2.93 -9.63 -1.35
C GLY A 174 3.52 -10.49 -2.46
N ALA A 175 4.84 -10.44 -2.63
CA ALA A 175 5.55 -11.20 -3.66
C ALA A 175 5.38 -12.73 -3.56
N ASN A 176 5.01 -13.25 -2.39
CA ASN A 176 4.71 -14.67 -2.16
C ASN A 176 3.22 -15.04 -2.35
N ALA A 177 2.41 -14.15 -2.92
CA ALA A 177 0.95 -14.23 -3.01
C ALA A 177 0.20 -14.07 -1.68
N ALA A 178 0.85 -13.57 -0.61
CA ALA A 178 0.13 -13.06 0.54
C ALA A 178 -0.81 -11.93 0.12
N LEU A 179 -2.00 -11.85 0.71
CA LEU A 179 -2.99 -10.85 0.37
C LEU A 179 -3.65 -10.36 1.66
N GLY A 180 -3.67 -9.05 1.84
CA GLY A 180 -4.50 -8.43 2.86
C GLY A 180 -5.20 -7.21 2.30
N TYR A 181 -6.47 -7.05 2.62
CA TYR A 181 -7.25 -5.89 2.21
C TYR A 181 -8.43 -5.64 3.15
N ALA A 182 -8.94 -4.42 3.10
CA ALA A 182 -10.26 -4.07 3.63
C ALA A 182 -11.23 -3.85 2.46
N ASP A 183 -12.49 -4.21 2.66
CA ASP A 183 -13.55 -3.99 1.69
C ASP A 183 -14.80 -3.42 2.38
N PRO A 184 -14.94 -2.08 2.39
CA PRO A 184 -16.10 -1.40 2.95
C PRO A 184 -17.43 -1.81 2.28
N GLY A 185 -17.39 -2.26 1.02
CA GLY A 185 -18.60 -2.69 0.31
C GLY A 185 -19.21 -3.98 0.86
N TYR A 186 -18.39 -4.83 1.48
CA TYR A 186 -18.83 -6.08 2.14
C TYR A 186 -18.67 -6.04 3.66
N GLY A 187 -18.10 -4.97 4.22
CA GLY A 187 -17.82 -4.87 5.65
C GLY A 187 -16.80 -5.89 6.15
N ILE A 188 -15.78 -6.22 5.33
CA ILE A 188 -14.78 -7.24 5.68
C ILE A 188 -13.35 -6.70 5.73
N GLY A 189 -12.56 -7.26 6.64
CA GLY A 189 -11.11 -7.34 6.53
C GLY A 189 -10.71 -8.76 6.13
N PHE A 190 -9.81 -8.90 5.16
CA PHE A 190 -9.33 -10.18 4.67
C PHE A 190 -7.82 -10.28 4.83
N GLY A 191 -7.35 -11.49 5.13
CA GLY A 191 -5.94 -11.81 5.24
C GLY A 191 -5.67 -13.23 4.78
N TYR A 192 -4.61 -13.39 3.99
CA TYR A 192 -4.11 -14.66 3.49
C TYR A 192 -2.58 -14.61 3.50
N VAL A 193 -1.95 -15.61 4.11
CA VAL A 193 -0.49 -15.75 4.17
C VAL A 193 -0.15 -17.19 3.82
N PRO A 194 0.39 -17.45 2.61
CA PRO A 194 0.73 -18.80 2.20
C PRO A 194 1.99 -19.29 2.91
N ARG A 195 2.07 -20.59 3.17
CA ARG A 195 3.27 -21.21 3.79
C ARG A 195 4.47 -21.28 2.85
N ARG A 196 4.23 -21.37 1.55
CA ARG A 196 5.24 -21.37 0.48
C ARG A 196 4.80 -20.35 -0.55
N SER A 197 5.73 -19.77 -1.30
CA SER A 197 5.36 -18.87 -2.39
C SER A 197 4.45 -19.59 -3.38
N GLU A 198 3.34 -18.94 -3.72
CA GLU A 198 2.37 -19.39 -4.72
C GLU A 198 2.26 -18.32 -5.82
N GLU A 199 1.59 -18.65 -6.92
CA GLU A 199 1.26 -17.66 -7.95
C GLU A 199 0.09 -16.77 -7.47
N GLY A 200 0.25 -15.46 -7.60
CA GLY A 200 -0.75 -14.47 -7.21
C GLY A 200 -1.74 -14.11 -8.32
N ARG A 201 -2.39 -12.94 -8.20
CA ARG A 201 -3.36 -12.38 -9.16
C ARG A 201 -4.65 -13.21 -9.33
N THR A 202 -5.52 -12.87 -10.28
CA THR A 202 -6.93 -13.34 -10.34
C THR A 202 -7.11 -14.87 -10.26
N GLU A 203 -6.19 -15.66 -10.81
CA GLU A 203 -6.23 -17.13 -10.73
C GLU A 203 -5.54 -17.70 -9.48
N GLY A 204 -4.98 -16.83 -8.63
CA GLY A 204 -4.32 -17.19 -7.40
C GLY A 204 -5.28 -17.73 -6.34
N ARG A 205 -4.73 -18.53 -5.42
CA ARG A 205 -5.50 -19.11 -4.31
C ARG A 205 -6.12 -18.05 -3.41
N ALA A 206 -5.40 -16.96 -3.15
CA ALA A 206 -5.89 -15.87 -2.31
C ALA A 206 -7.15 -15.22 -2.89
N GLN A 207 -7.18 -15.01 -4.21
CA GLN A 207 -8.28 -14.39 -4.94
C GLN A 207 -9.51 -15.29 -4.99
N ARG A 208 -9.33 -16.61 -5.20
CA ARG A 208 -10.43 -17.58 -5.09
C ARG A 208 -11.04 -17.61 -3.68
N LEU A 209 -10.20 -17.56 -2.65
CA LEU A 209 -10.67 -17.50 -1.26
C LEU A 209 -11.41 -16.19 -0.96
N SER A 210 -10.88 -15.05 -1.42
CA SER A 210 -11.56 -13.76 -1.34
C SER A 210 -12.94 -13.80 -2.02
N ALA A 211 -13.03 -14.35 -3.24
CA ALA A 211 -14.29 -14.47 -3.96
C ALA A 211 -15.32 -15.32 -3.20
N ALA A 212 -14.89 -16.44 -2.59
CA ALA A 212 -15.76 -17.27 -1.77
C ALA A 212 -16.28 -16.54 -0.52
N VAL A 213 -15.41 -15.77 0.16
CA VAL A 213 -15.79 -14.94 1.32
C VAL A 213 -16.79 -13.87 0.90
N ARG A 214 -16.51 -13.12 -0.17
CA ARG A 214 -17.44 -12.08 -0.69
C ARG A 214 -18.80 -12.66 -1.05
N LYS A 215 -18.83 -13.85 -1.68
CA LYS A 215 -20.07 -14.56 -2.01
C LYS A 215 -20.86 -14.93 -0.74
N ALA A 216 -20.20 -15.40 0.31
CA ALA A 216 -20.83 -15.75 1.58
C ALA A 216 -21.41 -14.51 2.30
N CYS A 217 -20.70 -13.38 2.27
CA CYS A 217 -21.18 -12.11 2.81
C CYS A 217 -22.42 -11.62 2.05
N ALA A 218 -22.41 -11.69 0.72
CA ALA A 218 -23.55 -11.29 -0.11
C ALA A 218 -24.81 -12.14 0.09
N ALA A 219 -24.66 -13.39 0.55
CA ALA A 219 -25.79 -14.28 0.84
C ALA A 219 -26.35 -14.12 2.26
N SER A 220 -25.65 -13.38 3.12
CA SER A 220 -26.02 -13.17 4.54
C SER A 220 -26.68 -11.81 4.81
N GLY A 221 -26.77 -10.94 3.80
CA GLY A 221 -27.40 -9.62 3.87
C GLY A 221 -28.69 -9.58 3.07
#